data_AF-A0A842UWU5-F1
#
_entry.id   AF-A0A842UWU5-F1
#
_cell.length_a   1.000
_cell.length_b   1.000
_cell.length_c   1.000
_cell.angle_alpha   90.00
_cell.angle_beta   90.00
_cell.angle_gamma   90.00
#
_symmetry.space_group_name_H-M   'P 1'
#
loop_
_entity.id
_entity.type
_entity.pdbx_description
1 polymer ?
#
loop_
_entity_poly.entity_id
_entity_poly.type
_entity_poly.pdbx_seq_one_letter_code
_entity_poly.pdbx_strand_id
1 'polypeptide(L)'
;MSKDKDTVKIISFLTFDGHLMKDLSGFCFCSKYVDTLQIFEEIVQAKQGISGWLEQGQGHGISYKLWFFNKAVANQLFELGTPKGNKVLNKFSVPVWIKQNKEFSREYLRTAFDCEGSIWREENRICIRFGVFKRQLC
;
A
#
# COMPACT_ATOMS: atom_id res chain seq x y z
N MET A 1 4.30 -10.87 12.57
CA MET A 1 3.65 -11.21 11.29
C MET A 1 4.61 -12.07 10.45
N SER A 2 4.13 -13.15 9.82
CA SER A 2 4.93 -14.06 8.98
C SER A 2 5.33 -13.43 7.63
N LYS A 3 6.41 -13.90 7.01
CA LYS A 3 6.84 -13.48 5.66
C LYS A 3 6.20 -14.36 4.59
N ASP A 4 5.01 -13.96 4.14
CA ASP A 4 4.24 -14.66 3.11
C ASP A 4 3.60 -13.68 2.11
N LYS A 5 2.88 -14.20 1.12
CA LYS A 5 2.28 -13.41 0.03
C LYS A 5 1.28 -12.36 0.54
N ASP A 6 0.49 -12.69 1.55
CA ASP A 6 -0.47 -11.75 2.13
C ASP A 6 0.23 -10.57 2.80
N THR A 7 1.31 -10.86 3.54
CA THR A 7 2.14 -9.80 4.13
C THR A 7 2.80 -8.95 3.07
N VAL A 8 3.30 -9.54 1.97
CA VAL A 8 3.84 -8.78 0.82
C VAL A 8 2.79 -7.84 0.26
N LYS A 9 1.56 -8.33 0.08
CA LYS A 9 0.43 -7.54 -0.43
C LYS A 9 0.07 -6.39 0.50
N ILE A 10 -0.01 -6.62 1.82
CA ILE A 10 -0.21 -5.55 2.81
C ILE A 10 0.89 -4.49 2.71
N ILE A 11 2.16 -4.90 2.75
CA ILE A 11 3.31 -3.97 2.69
C ILE A 11 3.27 -3.18 1.37
N SER A 12 2.94 -3.82 0.27
CA SER A 12 2.86 -3.18 -1.04
C SER A 12 1.76 -2.11 -1.07
N PHE A 13 0.54 -2.43 -0.66
CA PHE A 13 -0.54 -1.45 -0.56
C PHE A 13 -0.15 -0.26 0.31
N LEU A 14 0.46 -0.49 1.48
CA LEU A 14 0.92 0.58 2.36
C LEU A 14 2.05 1.42 1.74
N THR A 15 2.90 0.80 0.93
CA THR A 15 4.01 1.49 0.25
C THR A 15 3.52 2.44 -0.83
N PHE A 16 2.53 2.04 -1.64
CA PHE A 16 2.07 2.85 -2.76
C PHE A 16 0.92 3.78 -2.34
N ASP A 17 -0.25 3.23 -2.04
CA ASP A 17 -1.48 4.01 -1.80
C ASP A 17 -1.89 4.16 -0.32
N GLY A 18 -1.22 3.45 0.59
CA GLY A 18 -1.51 3.53 2.02
C GLY A 18 -0.56 4.45 2.79
N HIS A 19 -0.62 4.34 4.12
CA HIS A 19 0.20 5.10 5.03
C HIS A 19 0.45 4.31 6.31
N LEU A 20 1.72 4.20 6.71
CA LEU A 20 2.11 3.77 8.05
C LEU A 20 2.48 5.02 8.86
N MET A 21 1.82 5.24 10.00
CA MET A 21 2.00 6.48 10.77
C MET A 21 3.43 6.61 11.31
N LYS A 22 3.95 7.84 11.40
CA LYS A 22 5.35 8.11 11.80
C LYS A 22 5.67 7.60 13.21
N ASP A 23 4.71 7.70 14.11
CA ASP A 23 4.75 7.27 15.51
C ASP A 23 4.34 5.80 15.70
N LEU A 24 4.02 5.09 14.61
CA LEU A 24 3.58 3.70 14.59
C LEU A 24 2.30 3.49 15.44
N SER A 25 1.45 4.51 15.58
CA SER A 25 0.15 4.39 16.24
C SER A 25 -0.87 3.59 15.42
N GLY A 26 -0.68 3.53 14.10
CA GLY A 26 -1.52 2.77 13.19
C GLY A 26 -1.07 2.87 11.74
N PHE A 27 -1.92 2.35 10.86
CA PHE A 27 -1.76 2.43 9.41
C PHE A 27 -3.11 2.57 8.73
N CYS A 28 -3.13 3.03 7.49
CA CYS A 28 -4.32 3.05 6.67
C CYS A 28 -4.03 2.74 5.21
N PHE A 29 -5.08 2.32 4.51
CA PHE A 29 -5.07 2.16 3.07
C PHE A 29 -6.16 3.07 2.48
N CYS A 30 -5.80 3.81 1.42
CA CYS A 30 -6.69 4.75 0.76
C CYS A 30 -7.07 4.21 -0.62
N SER A 31 -8.36 4.24 -0.96
CA SER A 31 -8.82 3.89 -2.30
C SER A 31 -10.15 4.59 -2.60
N LYS A 32 -10.42 4.81 -3.88
CA LYS A 32 -11.75 5.25 -4.36
C LYS A 32 -12.74 4.08 -4.52
N TYR A 33 -12.24 2.85 -4.49
CA TYR A 33 -13.02 1.63 -4.67
C TYR A 33 -13.15 0.89 -3.34
N VAL A 34 -14.39 0.79 -2.85
CA VAL A 34 -14.70 0.11 -1.58
C VAL A 34 -14.30 -1.36 -1.62
N ASP A 35 -14.51 -2.05 -2.74
CA ASP A 35 -14.15 -3.47 -2.90
C ASP A 35 -12.65 -3.71 -2.67
N THR A 36 -11.78 -2.79 -3.10
CA THR A 36 -10.34 -2.89 -2.85
C THR A 36 -10.00 -2.75 -1.37
N LEU A 37 -10.73 -1.88 -0.65
CA LEU A 37 -10.57 -1.72 0.79
C LEU A 37 -11.04 -2.97 1.53
N GLN A 38 -12.16 -3.56 1.10
CA GLN A 38 -12.69 -4.79 1.68
C GLN A 38 -11.72 -5.96 1.50
N ILE A 39 -11.15 -6.14 0.30
CA ILE A 39 -10.10 -7.15 0.06
C ILE A 39 -8.89 -6.92 1.00
N PHE A 40 -8.46 -5.66 1.16
CA PHE A 40 -7.36 -5.35 2.07
C PHE A 40 -7.73 -5.67 3.52
N GLU A 41 -8.93 -5.32 3.95
CA GLU A 41 -9.45 -5.60 5.30
C GLU A 41 -9.49 -7.10 5.59
N GLU A 42 -10.02 -7.90 4.68
CA GLU A 42 -10.11 -9.35 4.80
C GLU A 42 -8.72 -9.97 5.00
N ILE A 43 -7.71 -9.49 4.25
CA ILE A 43 -6.33 -9.95 4.41
C ILE A 43 -5.78 -9.56 5.80
N VAL A 44 -5.97 -8.32 6.24
CA VAL A 44 -5.49 -7.86 7.55
C VAL A 44 -6.19 -8.62 8.69
N GLN A 45 -7.52 -8.79 8.59
CA GLN A 45 -8.34 -9.52 9.56
C GLN A 45 -7.91 -10.98 9.63
N ALA A 46 -7.71 -11.66 8.50
CA ALA A 46 -7.24 -13.04 8.47
C ALA A 46 -5.84 -13.20 9.08
N LYS A 47 -4.94 -12.23 8.85
CA LYS A 47 -3.57 -12.28 9.36
C LYS A 47 -3.45 -11.91 10.84
N GLN A 48 -4.21 -10.94 11.31
CA GLN A 48 -3.96 -10.25 12.58
C GLN A 48 -5.19 -10.19 13.49
N GLY A 49 -6.37 -10.59 13.02
CA GLY A 49 -7.60 -10.56 13.79
C GLY A 49 -8.10 -9.15 14.11
N ILE A 50 -7.68 -8.14 13.33
CA ILE A 50 -8.08 -6.74 13.53
C ILE A 50 -8.87 -6.20 12.33
N SER A 51 -9.91 -5.44 12.63
CA SER A 51 -10.78 -4.80 11.64
C SER A 51 -10.47 -3.32 11.52
N GLY A 52 -10.79 -2.73 10.38
CA GLY A 52 -10.52 -1.34 10.08
C GLY A 52 -11.71 -0.43 10.42
N TRP A 53 -11.43 0.85 10.56
CA TRP A 53 -12.43 1.90 10.60
C TRP A 53 -12.45 2.64 9.27
N LEU A 54 -13.59 2.61 8.57
CA LEU A 54 -13.77 3.28 7.29
C LEU A 54 -14.13 4.75 7.48
N GLU A 55 -13.34 5.63 6.87
CA GLU A 55 -13.54 7.08 6.85
C GLU A 55 -13.66 7.55 5.40
N GLN A 56 -14.64 8.39 5.08
CA GLN A 56 -14.70 9.04 3.78
C GLN A 56 -13.68 10.18 3.70
N GLY A 57 -12.80 10.15 2.70
CA GLY A 57 -11.80 11.18 2.48
C GLY A 57 -12.42 12.48 1.94
N GLN A 58 -11.95 13.62 2.45
CA GLN A 58 -12.43 14.96 2.10
C GLN A 58 -11.63 15.64 0.96
N GLY A 59 -11.14 14.87 -0.02
CA GLY A 59 -10.26 15.35 -1.10
C GLY A 59 -10.95 15.77 -2.41
N HIS A 60 -10.16 15.94 -3.47
CA HIS A 60 -10.68 16.09 -4.84
C HIS A 60 -11.30 14.78 -5.32
N GLY A 61 -12.62 14.66 -5.15
CA GLY A 61 -13.39 13.46 -5.49
C GLY A 61 -13.61 12.52 -4.32
N ILE A 62 -14.42 11.49 -4.54
CA ILE A 62 -14.75 10.49 -3.52
C ILE A 62 -13.57 9.54 -3.35
N SER A 63 -13.04 9.50 -2.14
CA SER A 63 -12.06 8.51 -1.70
C SER A 63 -12.44 8.03 -0.31
N TYR A 64 -11.94 6.87 0.08
CA TYR A 64 -12.16 6.28 1.38
C TYR A 64 -10.81 5.87 1.97
N LYS A 65 -10.71 5.95 3.30
CA LYS A 65 -9.56 5.54 4.09
C LYS A 65 -10.00 4.46 5.04
N LEU A 66 -9.32 3.33 5.03
CA LEU A 66 -9.53 2.26 5.99
C LEU A 66 -8.40 2.29 7.02
N TRP A 67 -8.71 2.66 8.27
CA TRP A 67 -7.76 2.87 9.36
C TRP A 67 -7.65 1.67 10.30
N PHE A 68 -6.44 1.35 10.71
CA PHE A 68 -6.15 0.32 11.71
C PHE A 68 -5.27 0.92 12.82
N PHE A 69 -5.88 1.22 13.97
CA PHE A 69 -5.18 1.77 15.13
C PHE A 69 -4.67 0.65 16.04
N ASN A 70 -3.59 -0.01 15.59
CA ASN A 70 -2.93 -1.06 16.36
C ASN A 70 -1.41 -0.90 16.33
N LYS A 71 -0.84 -0.45 17.45
CA LYS A 71 0.61 -0.24 17.61
C LYS A 71 1.43 -1.51 17.37
N ALA A 72 0.97 -2.66 17.85
CA ALA A 72 1.73 -3.90 17.71
C ALA A 72 1.86 -4.30 16.23
N VAL A 73 0.77 -4.23 15.47
CA VAL A 73 0.79 -4.54 14.03
C VAL A 73 1.58 -3.48 13.25
N ALA A 74 1.44 -2.20 13.58
CA ALA A 74 2.21 -1.13 12.95
C ALA A 74 3.73 -1.30 13.15
N ASN A 75 4.17 -1.70 14.36
CA ASN A 75 5.57 -2.01 14.62
C ASN A 75 6.05 -3.22 13.80
N GLN A 76 5.26 -4.30 13.74
CA GLN A 76 5.62 -5.46 12.91
C GLN A 76 5.75 -5.11 11.42
N LEU A 77 4.84 -4.28 10.89
CA LEU A 77 4.90 -3.82 9.50
C LEU A 77 6.15 -2.98 9.23
N PHE A 78 6.55 -2.14 10.18
CA PHE A 78 7.78 -1.36 10.11
C PHE A 78 9.02 -2.25 10.11
N GLU A 79 9.10 -3.22 11.03
CA GLU A 79 10.19 -4.20 11.12
C GLU A 79 10.32 -5.05 9.85
N LEU A 80 9.20 -5.33 9.17
CA LEU A 80 9.18 -6.04 7.90
C LEU A 80 9.59 -5.17 6.69
N GLY A 81 9.77 -3.86 6.90
CA GLY A 81 10.31 -2.92 5.92
C GLY A 81 9.27 -2.02 5.25
N THR A 82 8.07 -1.87 5.82
CA THR A 82 7.09 -0.88 5.35
C THR A 82 7.61 0.53 5.66
N PRO A 83 7.65 1.44 4.66
CA PRO A 83 8.07 2.81 4.93
C PRO A 83 7.01 3.56 5.76
N LYS A 84 7.45 4.30 6.78
CA LYS A 84 6.58 5.10 7.64
C LYS A 84 6.65 6.60 7.34
N GLY A 85 5.59 7.32 7.67
CA GLY A 85 5.49 8.77 7.54
C GLY A 85 5.40 9.22 6.07
N ASN A 86 5.96 10.40 5.79
CA ASN A 86 5.89 10.98 4.45
C ASN A 86 6.86 10.27 3.49
N LYS A 87 6.30 9.42 2.61
CA LYS A 87 7.03 8.62 1.60
C LYS A 87 7.58 9.44 0.43
N VAL A 88 7.12 10.69 0.27
CA VAL A 88 7.64 11.61 -0.76
C VAL A 88 8.97 12.22 -0.31
N LEU A 89 9.07 12.56 0.97
CA LEU A 89 10.28 13.17 1.55
C LEU A 89 11.35 12.13 1.91
N ASN A 90 10.94 10.93 2.28
CA ASN A 90 11.84 9.88 2.72
C ASN A 90 12.00 8.82 1.63
N LYS A 91 13.23 8.63 1.16
CA LYS A 91 13.56 7.51 0.26
C LYS A 91 13.26 6.19 0.97
N PHE A 92 12.67 5.26 0.23
CA PHE A 92 12.45 3.89 0.68
C PHE A 92 12.95 2.90 -0.38
N SER A 93 13.18 1.66 0.03
CA SER A 93 13.61 0.56 -0.83
C SER A 93 12.71 -0.65 -0.62
N VAL A 94 12.50 -1.46 -1.65
CA VAL A 94 11.82 -2.74 -1.51
C VAL A 94 12.61 -3.63 -0.53
N PRO A 95 11.96 -4.22 0.50
CA PRO A 95 12.62 -5.08 1.47
C PRO A 95 13.41 -6.23 0.79
N VAL A 96 14.63 -6.50 1.28
CA VAL A 96 15.54 -7.51 0.67
C VAL A 96 14.89 -8.88 0.57
N TRP A 97 14.14 -9.29 1.58
CA TRP A 97 13.45 -10.58 1.62
C TRP A 97 12.33 -10.70 0.58
N ILE A 98 11.73 -9.59 0.15
CA ILE A 98 10.78 -9.54 -0.98
C ILE A 98 11.56 -9.66 -2.29
N LYS A 99 12.66 -8.89 -2.44
CA LYS A 99 13.50 -8.88 -3.65
C LYS A 99 14.13 -10.24 -3.98
N GLN A 100 14.53 -10.99 -2.96
CA GLN A 100 15.23 -12.27 -3.13
C GLN A 100 14.27 -13.42 -3.49
N ASN A 101 12.97 -13.25 -3.27
CA ASN A 101 11.96 -14.25 -3.61
C ASN A 101 11.17 -13.80 -4.84
N LYS A 102 11.26 -14.57 -5.93
CA LYS A 102 10.61 -14.25 -7.21
C LYS A 102 9.09 -14.12 -7.09
N GLU A 103 8.45 -14.95 -6.27
CA GLU A 103 7.00 -14.90 -6.08
C GLU A 103 6.59 -13.66 -5.29
N PHE A 104 7.33 -13.31 -4.24
CA PHE A 104 7.08 -12.10 -3.46
C PHE A 104 7.35 -10.83 -4.27
N SER A 105 8.42 -10.82 -5.06
CA SER A 105 8.71 -9.71 -5.98
C SER A 105 7.59 -9.53 -7.00
N ARG A 106 7.06 -10.63 -7.55
CA ARG A 106 5.92 -10.58 -8.49
C ARG A 106 4.67 -9.99 -7.82
N GLU A 107 4.33 -10.46 -6.61
CA GLU A 107 3.16 -9.97 -5.89
C GLU A 107 3.28 -8.47 -5.56
N TYR A 108 4.45 -8.06 -5.07
CA TYR A 108 4.73 -6.66 -4.75
C TYR A 108 4.62 -5.75 -5.98
N LEU A 109 5.21 -6.15 -7.12
CA LEU A 109 5.15 -5.38 -8.36
C LEU A 109 3.74 -5.35 -8.96
N ARG A 110 2.96 -6.41 -8.81
CA ARG A 110 1.57 -6.45 -9.25
C ARG A 110 0.76 -5.39 -8.51
N THR A 111 0.83 -5.36 -7.18
CA THR A 111 0.13 -4.35 -6.38
C THR A 111 0.67 -2.94 -6.68
N ALA A 112 1.98 -2.78 -6.87
CA ALA A 112 2.55 -1.50 -7.30
C ALA A 112 1.94 -0.99 -8.61
N PHE A 113 1.72 -1.89 -9.57
CA PHE A 113 1.09 -1.56 -10.83
C PHE A 113 -0.41 -1.26 -10.68
N ASP A 114 -1.12 -2.01 -9.84
CA ASP A 114 -2.54 -1.76 -9.59
C ASP A 114 -2.77 -0.39 -8.94
N CYS A 115 -1.83 0.08 -8.11
CA CYS A 115 -1.86 1.39 -7.45
C CYS A 115 -1.43 2.55 -8.37
N GLU A 116 -0.26 2.42 -9.01
CA GLU A 116 0.46 3.53 -9.66
C GLU A 116 0.61 3.37 -11.18
N GLY A 117 0.11 2.25 -11.70
CA GLY A 117 0.22 1.86 -13.09
C GLY A 117 -0.88 2.46 -13.95
N SER A 118 -0.60 2.59 -15.23
CA SER A 118 -1.59 2.96 -16.25
C SER A 118 -1.26 2.27 -17.56
N ILE A 119 -2.30 1.73 -18.21
CA ILE A 119 -2.23 1.18 -19.56
C ILE A 119 -3.12 2.03 -20.45
N TRP A 120 -2.58 2.49 -21.58
CA TRP A 120 -3.36 3.11 -22.63
C TRP A 120 -2.85 2.63 -23.99
N ARG A 121 -3.61 2.92 -25.05
CA ARG A 121 -3.20 2.63 -26.42
C ARG A 121 -2.96 3.93 -27.17
N GLU A 122 -1.84 3.98 -27.89
CA GLU A 122 -1.54 5.03 -28.86
C GLU A 122 -1.41 4.37 -30.22
N GLU A 123 -2.31 4.73 -31.15
CA GLU A 123 -2.42 4.10 -32.47
C GLU A 123 -2.49 2.56 -32.36
N ASN A 124 -1.39 1.87 -32.69
CA ASN A 124 -1.23 0.41 -32.65
C ASN A 124 -0.25 -0.08 -31.57
N ARG A 125 0.08 0.75 -30.57
CA ARG A 125 1.03 0.41 -29.48
C ARG A 125 0.32 0.42 -28.13
N ILE A 126 0.64 -0.57 -27.29
CA ILE A 126 0.24 -0.58 -25.88
C ILE A 126 1.32 0.17 -25.11
N CYS A 127 0.92 1.25 -24.46
CA CYS A 127 1.78 2.06 -23.62
C CYS A 127 1.52 1.72 -22.15
N ILE A 128 2.61 1.55 -21.38
CA ILE A 128 2.57 1.24 -19.96
C ILE A 128 3.37 2.31 -19.23
N ARG A 129 2.78 2.90 -18.19
CA ARG A 129 3.45 3.85 -17.29
C ARG A 129 3.32 3.39 -15.86
N PHE A 130 4.38 3.62 -15.09
CA PHE A 130 4.35 3.66 -13.64
C PHE A 130 4.63 5.11 -13.25
N GLY A 131 3.73 5.73 -12.48
CA GLY A 131 3.88 7.14 -12.16
C GLY A 131 3.32 7.51 -10.81
N VAL A 132 4.19 7.56 -9.80
CA VAL A 132 3.87 8.22 -8.52
C VAL A 132 3.76 9.71 -8.78
N PHE A 133 2.57 10.29 -8.66
CA PHE A 133 2.33 11.69 -8.98
C PHE A 133 3.08 12.60 -7.99
N LYS A 134 4.25 13.11 -8.40
CA LYS A 134 5.01 14.11 -7.65
C LYS A 134 4.53 15.51 -8.04
N ARG A 135 3.53 16.07 -7.36
CA ARG A 135 3.44 17.54 -7.34
C ARG A 135 4.58 18.05 -6.47
N GLN A 136 5.59 18.64 -7.09
CA GLN A 136 6.44 19.62 -6.40
C GLN A 136 5.51 20.79 -6.04
N LEU A 137 5.18 20.91 -4.76
CA LEU A 137 4.75 22.18 -4.21
C LEU A 137 6.03 23.02 -4.09
N CYS A 138 6.19 23.97 -5.01
CA CYS A 138 7.11 25.09 -4.88
C CYS A 138 6.68 25.98 -3.70
#